data_AF-A0A1F2RK75-F1
#
_entry.id   AF-A0A1F2RK75-F1
#
_cell.length_a   1.000
_cell.length_b   1.000
_cell.length_c   1.000
_cell.angle_alpha   90.00
_cell.angle_beta   90.00
_cell.angle_gamma   90.00
#
_symmetry.space_group_name_H-M   'P 1'
#
loop_
_entity.id
_entity.type
_entity.pdbx_description
1 polymer ?
#
loop_
_entity_poly.entity_id
_entity_poly.type
_entity_poly.pdbx_seq_one_letter_code
_entity_poly.pdbx_strand_id
1 'polypeptide(L)'
;MRVDFDELQEYPDASRTFARNRKAIAFLSSLGLMNSAYLYLFQTGRIKHLWCPGFGNSCECIVSSPLAYQGKIPDSLLGAIGYSVLLGFALAGDEHRHGNQRILPILMGGCSFTALGLSALLVYVQKKEFDDYCLWCLASAAISSLTVPLALPEFLEALRAPKPVSASPSSFR
;
A
#
# COMPACT_ATOMS: atom_id res chain seq x y z
N MET A 1 17.31 -3.65 -39.87
CA MET A 1 16.76 -3.22 -38.57
C MET A 1 15.37 -3.85 -38.44
N ARG A 2 15.30 -5.15 -38.14
CA ARG A 2 14.04 -5.81 -37.77
C ARG A 2 13.82 -5.41 -36.32
N VAL A 3 12.97 -4.42 -36.09
CA VAL A 3 12.38 -4.25 -34.77
C VAL A 3 11.45 -5.45 -34.64
N ASP A 4 11.78 -6.37 -33.74
CA ASP A 4 11.04 -7.61 -33.56
C ASP A 4 9.59 -7.28 -33.23
N PHE A 5 8.66 -7.76 -34.05
CA PHE A 5 7.22 -7.62 -33.81
C PHE A 5 6.83 -8.27 -32.48
N ASP A 6 7.57 -9.29 -32.04
CA ASP A 6 7.45 -9.89 -30.70
C ASP A 6 7.80 -8.89 -29.58
N GLU A 7 8.83 -8.05 -29.75
CA GLU A 7 9.21 -7.01 -28.78
C GLU A 7 8.15 -5.90 -28.69
N LEU A 8 7.54 -5.56 -29.84
CA LEU A 8 6.43 -4.62 -29.92
C LEU A 8 5.09 -5.19 -29.46
N GLN A 9 4.95 -6.51 -29.32
CA GLN A 9 3.75 -7.19 -28.83
C GLN A 9 3.85 -7.56 -27.35
N GLU A 10 5.06 -7.81 -26.84
CA GLU A 10 5.35 -7.95 -25.40
C GLU A 10 5.13 -6.62 -24.65
N TYR A 11 5.42 -5.48 -25.28
CA TYR A 11 5.23 -4.13 -24.71
C TYR A 11 3.74 -3.75 -24.40
N PRO A 12 2.77 -3.96 -25.32
CA PRO A 12 1.35 -3.70 -25.05
C PRO A 12 0.73 -4.66 -24.03
N ASP A 13 1.24 -5.90 -23.89
CA ASP A 13 0.73 -6.85 -22.90
C ASP A 13 1.24 -6.56 -21.48
N ALA A 14 2.51 -6.15 -21.35
CA ALA A 14 3.08 -5.68 -20.09
C ALA A 14 2.37 -4.41 -19.59
N SER A 15 2.21 -3.40 -20.45
CA SER A 15 1.53 -2.13 -20.11
C SER A 15 0.07 -2.33 -19.67
N ARG A 16 -0.70 -3.18 -20.36
CA ARG A 16 -2.06 -3.56 -19.96
C ARG A 16 -2.09 -4.27 -18.61
N THR A 17 -1.12 -5.14 -18.33
CA THR A 17 -1.01 -5.83 -17.06
C THR A 17 -0.73 -4.86 -15.91
N PHE A 18 0.15 -3.87 -16.11
CA PHE A 18 0.41 -2.82 -15.13
C PHE A 18 -0.80 -1.91 -14.92
N ALA A 19 -1.50 -1.52 -15.98
CA ALA A 19 -2.75 -0.77 -15.86
C ALA A 19 -3.82 -1.54 -15.05
N ARG A 20 -3.94 -2.85 -15.25
CA ARG A 20 -4.85 -3.70 -14.47
C ARG A 20 -4.43 -3.81 -13.01
N ASN A 21 -3.13 -4.03 -12.74
CA ASN A 21 -2.61 -4.12 -11.38
C ASN A 21 -2.79 -2.80 -10.63
N ARG A 22 -2.55 -1.65 -11.27
CA ARG A 22 -2.79 -0.33 -10.68
C ARG A 22 -4.26 -0.11 -10.31
N LYS A 23 -5.20 -0.51 -11.18
CA LYS A 23 -6.64 -0.47 -10.84
C LYS A 23 -6.98 -1.34 -9.63
N ALA A 24 -6.40 -2.54 -9.55
CA ALA A 24 -6.58 -3.42 -8.41
C ALA A 24 -5.95 -2.86 -7.12
N ILE A 25 -4.75 -2.26 -7.20
CA ILE A 25 -4.11 -1.56 -6.08
C ILE A 25 -4.94 -0.35 -5.64
N ALA A 26 -5.49 0.43 -6.57
CA ALA A 26 -6.36 1.55 -6.26
C ALA A 26 -7.63 1.08 -5.53
N PHE A 27 -8.25 -0.01 -6.00
CA PHE A 27 -9.41 -0.60 -5.34
C PHE A 27 -9.08 -1.11 -3.93
N LEU A 28 -7.99 -1.87 -3.78
CA LEU A 28 -7.49 -2.35 -2.49
C LEU A 28 -7.16 -1.20 -1.54
N SER A 29 -6.53 -0.14 -2.03
CA SER A 29 -6.19 1.06 -1.25
C SER A 29 -7.44 1.81 -0.81
N SER A 30 -8.47 1.90 -1.66
CA SER A 30 -9.75 2.48 -1.28
C SER A 30 -10.43 1.69 -0.16
N LEU A 31 -10.38 0.36 -0.22
CA LEU A 31 -10.90 -0.50 0.85
C LEU A 31 -10.10 -0.33 2.15
N GLY A 32 -8.77 -0.26 2.05
CA GLY A 32 -7.89 -0.01 3.18
C GLY A 32 -8.15 1.36 3.83
N LEU A 33 -8.34 2.40 3.00
CA LEU A 33 -8.66 3.74 3.47
C LEU A 33 -10.01 3.77 4.17
N MET A 34 -11.02 3.08 3.64
CA MET A 34 -12.33 2.98 4.28
C MET A 34 -12.26 2.23 5.62
N ASN A 35 -11.46 1.15 5.69
CA ASN A 35 -11.17 0.45 6.93
C ASN A 35 -10.50 1.36 7.97
N SER A 36 -9.43 2.05 7.57
CA SER A 36 -8.71 2.99 8.44
C SER A 36 -9.59 4.15 8.90
N ALA A 37 -10.45 4.69 8.02
CA ALA A 37 -11.40 5.73 8.38
C ALA A 37 -12.43 5.23 9.41
N TYR A 38 -12.92 4.00 9.26
CA TYR A 38 -13.85 3.39 10.23
C TYR A 38 -13.21 3.24 11.62
N LEU A 39 -11.98 2.73 11.69
CA LEU A 39 -11.22 2.63 12.94
C LEU A 39 -10.89 4.01 13.53
N TYR A 40 -10.56 4.98 12.70
CA TYR A 40 -10.30 6.36 13.12
C TYR A 40 -11.53 7.01 13.75
N LEU A 41 -12.73 6.77 13.18
CA LEU A 41 -13.98 7.25 13.76
C LEU A 41 -14.25 6.65 15.15
N PHE A 42 -13.88 5.39 15.36
CA PHE A 42 -13.94 4.77 16.69
C PHE A 42 -12.93 5.39 17.66
N GLN A 43 -11.66 5.54 17.27
CA GLN A 43 -10.62 6.13 18.12
C GLN A 43 -10.86 7.61 18.46
N THR A 44 -11.51 8.36 17.55
CA THR A 44 -11.94 9.74 17.81
C THR A 44 -13.25 9.84 18.61
N GLY A 45 -13.84 8.71 19.01
CA GLY A 45 -15.06 8.63 19.82
C GLY A 45 -16.34 9.01 19.07
N ARG A 46 -16.30 9.09 17.73
CA ARG A 46 -17.50 9.32 16.90
C ARG A 46 -18.40 8.09 16.86
N ILE A 47 -17.80 6.90 16.96
CA ILE A 47 -18.48 5.62 17.02
C ILE A 47 -18.10 4.94 18.33
N LYS A 48 -19.09 4.40 19.05
CA LYS A 48 -18.88 3.76 20.36
C LYS A 48 -18.70 2.25 20.28
N HIS A 49 -19.10 1.63 19.18
CA HIS A 49 -19.06 0.18 19.02
C HIS A 49 -18.46 -0.22 17.67
N LEU A 50 -17.55 -1.18 17.71
CA LEU A 50 -16.94 -1.76 16.52
C LEU A 50 -17.69 -3.04 16.14
N TRP A 51 -18.01 -3.17 14.86
CA TRP A 51 -18.60 -4.41 14.37
C TRP A 51 -17.51 -5.47 14.17
N CYS A 52 -17.51 -6.52 14.98
CA CYS A 52 -16.57 -7.64 14.85
C CYS A 52 -17.26 -9.00 14.92
N PRO A 53 -17.65 -9.58 13.77
CA PRO A 53 -18.19 -10.93 13.73
C PRO A 53 -17.10 -11.94 14.11
N GLY A 54 -17.41 -12.84 15.05
CA GLY A 54 -16.54 -13.92 15.49
C GLY A 54 -15.63 -13.63 16.68
N PHE A 55 -15.22 -12.36 16.88
CA PHE A 55 -14.31 -11.96 17.98
C PHE A 55 -14.97 -11.05 19.05
N GLY A 56 -16.27 -10.77 18.92
CA GLY A 56 -17.04 -10.02 19.92
C GLY A 56 -16.44 -8.64 20.22
N ASN A 57 -16.27 -8.33 21.51
CA ASN A 57 -15.75 -7.04 21.99
C ASN A 57 -14.22 -6.92 21.93
N SER A 58 -13.49 -7.97 21.52
CA SER A 58 -12.02 -7.95 21.50
C SER A 58 -11.45 -6.91 20.53
N CYS A 59 -12.17 -6.59 19.46
CA CYS A 59 -11.78 -5.50 18.55
C CYS A 59 -11.81 -4.13 19.23
N GLU A 60 -12.79 -3.86 20.09
CA GLU A 60 -12.86 -2.62 20.85
C GLU A 60 -11.70 -2.53 21.85
N CYS A 61 -11.39 -3.63 22.54
CA CYS A 61 -10.25 -3.72 23.45
C CYS A 61 -8.91 -3.47 22.74
N ILE A 62 -8.69 -4.08 21.57
CA ILE A 62 -7.44 -3.94 20.79
C ILE A 62 -7.29 -2.50 20.28
N VAL A 63 -8.34 -1.94 19.68
CA VAL A 63 -8.29 -0.60 19.06
C VAL A 63 -8.25 0.52 20.10
N SER A 64 -8.78 0.30 21.31
CA SER A 64 -8.67 1.26 22.43
C SER A 64 -7.38 1.11 23.22
N SER A 65 -6.57 0.08 22.97
CA SER A 65 -5.34 -0.18 23.70
C SER A 65 -4.26 0.88 23.41
N PRO A 66 -3.34 1.14 24.35
CA PRO A 66 -2.22 2.06 24.12
C PRO A 66 -1.29 1.62 22.98
N LEU A 67 -1.30 0.34 22.60
CA LEU A 67 -0.52 -0.18 21.47
C LEU A 67 -1.09 0.24 20.12
N ALA A 68 -2.39 0.55 20.04
CA ALA A 68 -3.02 1.14 18.87
C ALA A 68 -2.67 2.64 18.71
N TYR A 69 -1.95 3.23 19.67
CA TYR A 69 -1.50 4.61 19.60
C TYR A 69 0.03 4.64 19.53
N GLN A 70 0.57 5.25 18.47
CA GLN A 70 1.97 5.67 18.47
C GLN A 70 2.09 6.99 19.25
N GLY A 71 2.14 6.86 20.57
CA GLY A 71 2.15 7.99 21.50
C GLY A 71 0.79 8.68 21.58
N LYS A 72 0.58 9.75 20.79
CA LYS A 72 -0.70 10.47 20.68
C LYS A 72 -1.38 10.28 19.32
N ILE A 73 -0.72 9.61 18.39
CA ILE A 73 -1.21 9.45 17.02
C ILE A 73 -1.89 8.09 16.91
N PRO A 74 -3.18 8.04 16.52
CA PRO A 74 -3.87 6.78 16.30
C PRO A 74 -3.27 6.03 15.11
N ASP A 75 -3.03 4.72 15.26
CA ASP A 75 -2.52 3.84 14.20
C ASP A 75 -3.39 3.86 12.94
N SER A 76 -4.71 4.01 13.13
CA SER A 76 -5.70 4.15 12.07
C SER A 76 -5.46 5.39 11.20
N LEU A 77 -4.89 6.47 11.75
CA LEU A 77 -4.51 7.64 10.95
C LEU A 77 -3.27 7.36 10.10
N LEU A 78 -2.29 6.63 10.63
CA LEU A 78 -1.11 6.19 9.87
C LEU A 78 -1.52 5.27 8.72
N GLY A 79 -2.44 4.34 8.97
CA GLY A 79 -3.04 3.50 7.95
C GLY A 79 -3.76 4.32 6.88
N ALA A 80 -4.59 5.30 7.28
CA ALA A 80 -5.30 6.17 6.35
C ALA A 80 -4.33 6.97 5.46
N ILE A 81 -3.26 7.52 6.02
CA ILE A 81 -2.21 8.23 5.26
C ILE A 81 -1.52 7.26 4.29
N GLY A 82 -1.13 6.07 4.76
CA GLY A 82 -0.47 5.05 3.93
C GLY A 82 -1.31 4.65 2.72
N TYR A 83 -2.59 4.32 2.94
CA TYR A 83 -3.50 3.97 1.84
C TYR A 83 -3.83 5.16 0.93
N SER A 84 -3.90 6.38 1.47
CA SER A 84 -4.10 7.60 0.65
C SER A 84 -2.92 7.85 -0.28
N VAL A 85 -1.69 7.68 0.22
CA VAL A 85 -0.47 7.80 -0.59
C VAL A 85 -0.42 6.72 -1.66
N LEU A 86 -0.73 5.47 -1.30
CA LEU A 86 -0.75 4.35 -2.23
C LEU A 86 -1.83 4.53 -3.32
N LEU A 87 -3.01 5.00 -2.94
CA LEU A 87 -4.07 5.37 -3.89
C LEU A 87 -3.62 6.51 -4.80
N GLY A 88 -2.98 7.53 -4.24
CA GLY A 88 -2.39 8.64 -5.01
C GLY A 88 -1.36 8.15 -6.02
N PHE A 89 -0.48 7.21 -5.65
CA PHE A 89 0.48 6.60 -6.57
C PHE A 89 -0.18 5.71 -7.62
N ALA A 90 -1.22 4.97 -7.27
CA ALA A 90 -1.95 4.14 -8.21
C ALA A 90 -2.72 4.96 -9.26
N LEU A 91 -3.23 6.14 -8.88
CA LEU A 91 -3.93 7.07 -9.76
C LEU A 91 -2.99 8.00 -10.52
N ALA A 92 -1.85 8.35 -9.94
CA ALA A 92 -0.89 9.22 -10.59
C ALA A 92 -0.05 8.42 -11.59
N GLY A 93 -0.01 8.87 -12.85
CA GLY A 93 0.97 8.41 -13.82
C GLY A 93 0.41 7.98 -15.16
N ASP A 94 1.21 8.19 -16.20
CA ASP A 94 0.89 7.75 -17.56
C ASP A 94 1.17 6.24 -17.74
N GLU A 95 0.68 5.64 -18.82
CA GLU A 95 0.87 4.23 -19.16
C GLU A 95 2.36 3.86 -19.35
N HIS A 96 3.22 4.84 -19.63
CA HIS A 96 4.65 4.69 -19.95
C HIS A 96 5.60 5.07 -18.78
N ARG A 97 5.09 5.08 -17.54
CA ARG A 97 5.79 5.65 -16.39
C ARG A 97 7.06 4.90 -15.96
N HIS A 98 7.19 3.61 -16.31
CA HIS A 98 8.38 2.79 -16.03
C HIS A 98 9.65 3.32 -16.74
N GLY A 99 9.48 4.04 -17.85
CA GLY A 99 10.59 4.67 -18.58
C GLY A 99 10.94 6.07 -18.05
N ASN A 100 9.94 6.93 -17.84
CA ASN A 100 10.14 8.37 -17.63
C ASN A 100 10.09 8.83 -16.16
N GLN A 101 9.43 8.09 -15.25
CA GLN A 101 9.29 8.48 -13.84
C GLN A 101 9.36 7.28 -12.88
N ARG A 102 10.49 6.58 -12.89
CA ARG A 102 10.77 5.38 -12.06
C ARG A 102 10.69 5.58 -10.56
N ILE A 103 10.77 6.82 -10.08
CA ILE A 103 10.65 7.12 -8.65
C ILE A 103 9.29 6.64 -8.13
N LEU A 104 8.23 6.72 -8.94
CA LEU A 104 6.89 6.35 -8.48
C LEU A 104 6.69 4.85 -8.24
N PRO A 105 7.01 3.94 -9.20
CA PRO A 105 6.90 2.51 -8.95
C PRO A 105 7.82 2.04 -7.82
N ILE A 106 9.00 2.66 -7.65
CA ILE A 106 9.90 2.39 -6.52
C ILE A 106 9.24 2.79 -5.19
N LEU A 107 8.66 3.99 -5.10
CA LEU A 107 7.94 4.44 -3.91
C LEU A 107 6.71 3.57 -3.64
N MET A 108 5.96 3.19 -4.67
CA MET A 108 4.76 2.36 -4.55
C MET A 108 5.10 0.96 -4.01
N GLY A 109 6.16 0.34 -4.53
CA GLY A 109 6.69 -0.92 -4.02
C GLY A 109 7.19 -0.79 -2.58
N GLY A 110 8.00 0.23 -2.28
CA GLY A 110 8.52 0.51 -0.94
C GLY A 110 7.41 0.73 0.10
N CYS A 111 6.40 1.53 -0.24
CA CYS A 111 5.21 1.73 0.58
C CYS A 111 4.43 0.42 0.80
N SER A 112 4.32 -0.44 -0.21
CA SER A 112 3.64 -1.72 -0.08
C SER A 112 4.36 -2.67 0.89
N PHE A 113 5.70 -2.76 0.80
CA PHE A 113 6.50 -3.57 1.72
C PHE A 113 6.46 -3.05 3.16
N THR A 114 6.57 -1.73 3.35
CA THR A 114 6.48 -1.13 4.67
C THR A 114 5.09 -1.32 5.28
N ALA A 115 4.02 -1.18 4.50
CA ALA A 115 2.65 -1.47 4.95
C ALA A 115 2.47 -2.93 5.35
N LEU A 116 3.04 -3.88 4.59
CA LEU A 116 3.00 -5.30 4.94
C LEU A 116 3.77 -5.58 6.24
N GLY A 117 4.98 -5.04 6.38
CA GLY A 117 5.80 -5.22 7.58
C GLY A 117 5.12 -4.67 8.83
N LEU A 118 4.55 -3.47 8.74
CA LEU A 118 3.82 -2.86 9.86
C LEU A 118 2.57 -3.67 10.20
N SER A 119 1.79 -4.10 9.20
CA SER A 119 0.59 -4.91 9.41
C SER A 119 0.92 -6.25 10.08
N ALA A 120 1.98 -6.93 9.62
CA ALA A 120 2.42 -8.19 10.20
C ALA A 120 2.89 -8.02 11.65
N LEU A 121 3.63 -6.94 11.95
CA LEU A 121 4.06 -6.61 13.30
C LEU A 121 2.86 -6.37 14.22
N LEU A 122 1.85 -5.62 13.78
CA LEU A 122 0.65 -5.34 14.57
C LEU A 122 -0.14 -6.62 14.85
N VAL A 123 -0.31 -7.50 13.85
CA VAL A 123 -0.97 -8.80 14.05
C VAL A 123 -0.21 -9.67 15.04
N TYR A 124 1.13 -9.67 14.97
CA TYR A 124 1.97 -10.39 15.92
C TYR A 124 1.83 -9.86 17.35
N VAL A 125 1.81 -8.53 17.52
CA VAL A 125 1.62 -7.89 18.84
C VAL A 125 0.23 -8.18 19.40
N GLN A 126 -0.83 -8.15 18.58
CA GLN A 126 -2.18 -8.51 19.01
C GLN A 126 -2.23 -9.92 19.61
N LYS A 127 -1.66 -10.89 18.88
CA LYS A 127 -1.62 -12.28 19.35
C LYS A 127 -0.80 -12.45 20.63
N LYS A 128 0.31 -11.73 20.77
CA LYS A 128 1.17 -11.85 21.93
C LYS A 128 0.58 -11.23 23.20
N GLU A 129 -0.05 -10.05 23.08
CA GLU A 129 -0.47 -9.26 24.24
C GLU A 129 -1.92 -9.54 24.66
N PHE A 130 -2.82 -9.77 23.71
CA PHE A 130 -4.25 -9.91 23.96
C PHE A 130 -4.78 -11.34 23.75
N ASP A 131 -3.97 -12.22 23.15
CA ASP A 131 -4.33 -13.57 22.68
C ASP A 131 -5.51 -13.64 21.68
N ASP A 132 -6.04 -12.47 21.31
CA ASP A 132 -7.18 -12.23 20.44
C ASP A 132 -6.77 -11.54 19.13
N TYR A 133 -7.72 -11.50 18.19
CA TYR A 133 -7.53 -10.84 16.89
C TYR A 133 -8.59 -9.78 16.63
N CYS A 134 -8.18 -8.70 15.95
CA CYS A 134 -9.10 -7.73 15.39
C CYS A 134 -9.36 -8.05 13.92
N LEU A 135 -10.63 -8.29 13.56
CA LEU A 135 -11.03 -8.59 12.18
C LEU A 135 -10.61 -7.48 11.20
N TRP A 136 -10.77 -6.22 11.61
CA TRP A 136 -10.41 -5.07 10.79
C TRP A 136 -8.90 -4.94 10.58
N CYS A 137 -8.09 -5.30 11.58
CA CYS A 137 -6.64 -5.35 11.44
C CYS A 137 -6.21 -6.51 10.52
N LEU A 138 -6.83 -7.68 10.65
CA LEU A 138 -6.64 -8.82 9.74
C LEU A 138 -7.02 -8.45 8.30
N ALA A 139 -8.13 -7.73 8.10
CA ALA A 139 -8.54 -7.25 6.79
C ALA A 139 -7.48 -6.32 6.18
N SER A 140 -6.95 -5.37 6.96
CA SER A 140 -5.84 -4.51 6.50
C SER A 140 -4.56 -5.29 6.20
N ALA A 141 -4.23 -6.31 7.00
CA ALA A 141 -3.09 -7.18 6.73
C ALA A 141 -3.28 -7.96 5.42
N ALA A 142 -4.49 -8.47 5.15
CA ALA A 142 -4.83 -9.14 3.91
C ALA A 142 -4.73 -8.20 2.69
N ILE A 143 -5.24 -6.97 2.80
CA ILE A 143 -5.14 -5.94 1.75
C ILE A 143 -3.67 -5.64 1.44
N SER A 144 -2.84 -5.42 2.47
CA SER A 144 -1.41 -5.15 2.29
C SER A 144 -0.68 -6.34 1.66
N SER A 145 -1.03 -7.56 2.08
CA SER A 145 -0.47 -8.80 1.53
C SER A 145 -0.82 -9.00 0.05
N LEU A 146 -2.03 -8.63 -0.37
CA LEU A 146 -2.46 -8.67 -1.76
C LEU A 146 -1.81 -7.56 -2.61
N THR A 147 -1.53 -6.41 -2.02
CA THR A 147 -0.94 -5.26 -2.74
C THR A 147 0.50 -5.55 -3.16
N VAL A 148 1.28 -6.24 -2.32
CA VAL A 148 2.70 -6.55 -2.57
C VAL A 148 2.93 -7.30 -3.90
N PRO A 149 2.32 -8.47 -4.17
CA PRO A 149 2.53 -9.18 -5.43
C PRO A 149 2.03 -8.39 -6.65
N LEU A 150 1.04 -7.51 -6.48
CA LEU A 150 0.52 -6.66 -7.56
C LEU A 150 1.50 -5.53 -7.92
N ALA A 151 2.17 -4.94 -6.94
CA ALA A 151 3.16 -3.88 -7.13
C ALA A 151 4.55 -4.41 -7.52
N LEU A 152 4.86 -5.67 -7.21
CA LEU A 152 6.16 -6.28 -7.44
C LEU A 152 6.67 -6.26 -8.89
N PRO A 153 5.89 -6.60 -9.93
CA PRO A 153 6.41 -6.66 -11.29
C PRO A 153 6.82 -5.27 -11.82
N GLU A 154 5.97 -4.26 -11.59
CA GLU A 154 6.26 -2.85 -11.92
C GLU A 154 7.46 -2.31 -11.12
N PHE A 155 7.59 -2.70 -9.85
CA PHE A 155 8.74 -2.37 -9.01
C PHE A 155 10.05 -2.98 -9.55
N LEU A 156 10.05 -4.27 -9.92
CA LEU A 156 11.23 -4.97 -10.44
C LEU A 156 11.69 -4.41 -11.78
N GLU A 157 10.76 -4.06 -12.68
CA GLU A 157 11.10 -3.40 -13.94
C GLU A 157 11.73 -2.03 -13.70
N ALA A 158 11.16 -1.23 -12.79
CA ALA A 158 11.72 0.06 -12.43
C ALA A 158 13.14 -0.05 -11.84
N LEU A 159 13.44 -1.12 -11.10
CA LEU A 159 14.79 -1.39 -10.57
C LEU A 159 15.78 -1.87 -11.63
N ARG A 160 15.35 -2.72 -12.57
CA ARG A 160 16.21 -3.29 -13.61
C ARG A 160 16.62 -2.27 -14.65
N ALA A 161 15.78 -1.29 -14.89
CA ALA A 161 16.05 -0.31 -15.92
C ALA A 161 17.24 0.60 -15.49
N PRO A 162 18.17 0.95 -16.40
CA PRO A 162 19.44 1.63 -16.05
C PRO A 162 19.19 3.04 -15.51
N LYS A 163 19.83 3.43 -14.39
CA LYS A 163 19.63 4.71 -13.68
C LYS A 163 19.51 5.89 -14.67
N PRO A 164 18.58 6.85 -14.48
CA PRO A 164 18.61 8.08 -15.26
C PRO A 164 19.99 8.71 -15.07
N VAL A 165 20.68 8.95 -16.18
CA VAL A 165 21.93 9.71 -16.20
C VAL A 165 21.60 11.03 -15.52
N SER A 166 22.13 11.24 -14.31
CA SER A 166 22.11 12.55 -13.68
C SER A 166 22.67 13.53 -14.70
N ALA A 167 21.86 14.47 -15.17
CA ALA A 167 22.37 15.61 -15.91
C ALA A 167 23.37 16.31 -14.98
N SER A 168 24.65 16.04 -15.21
CA SER A 168 25.75 16.81 -14.65
C SER A 168 25.49 18.28 -15.04
N PRO A 169 25.51 19.23 -14.10
CA PRO A 169 25.47 20.64 -14.45
C PRO A 169 26.81 21.00 -15.11
N SER A 170 26.92 20.74 -16.41
CA SER A 170 28.05 21.18 -17.22
C SER A 170 27.94 22.69 -17.44
N SER A 171 28.75 23.41 -16.67
CA SER A 171 29.35 24.71 -16.97
C SER A 171 28.78 25.46 -18.18
N PHE A 172 27.94 26.46 -17.92
CA PHE A 172 27.91 27.62 -18.81
C PHE A 172 29.16 28.45 -18.50
N ARG A 173 30.01 28.47 -19.53
CA ARG A 173 31.23 29.25 -19.69
C ARG A 173 30.93 30.75 -19.66
#